data_AF-A0A3M1D0D3-F1
#
_entry.id   AF-A0A3M1D0D3-F1
#
_cell.length_a   1.000
_cell.length_b   1.000
_cell.length_c   1.000
_cell.angle_alpha   90.00
_cell.angle_beta   90.00
_cell.angle_gamma   90.00
#
_symmetry.space_group_name_H-M   'P 1'
#
loop_
_entity.id
_entity.type
_entity.pdbx_description
1 polymer ?
#
loop_
_entity_poly.entity_id
_entity_poly.type
_entity_poly.pdbx_seq_one_letter_code
_entity_poly.pdbx_strand_id
1 'polypeptide(L)'
;MLGGDAAAALRDRRSSVGLGPPRELEADHLAEELRLLAWLCGAEAEGLADGADVAHVQAEQRAVLDQHLLRWLPAFVAAVQGLELRGGESLYGWSAELLLELVIDWRTGLPGEAAAWSLPPLEPGLLDDESTGLGRIARRLCTPALTGAFLSQAAIRRIGRRHDLPGGFGKRWQVLEGVLAAAAHYDVVPVVLDALDAELARNAALLDGVADSLPEAVAPWQARLEQGRALVAALRDRVTGLAGVS
;
A
#
# COMPACT_ATOMS: atom_id res chain seq x y z
N MET A 1 -5.55 8.27 -1.29
CA MET A 1 -6.07 9.21 -2.30
C MET A 1 -6.73 10.34 -1.54
N LEU A 2 -6.16 11.53 -1.65
CA LEU A 2 -6.50 12.71 -0.83
C LEU A 2 -6.35 14.02 -1.65
N GLY A 3 -6.22 13.93 -2.99
CA GLY A 3 -5.78 15.04 -3.84
C GLY A 3 -4.26 15.23 -3.86
N GLY A 4 -3.80 16.37 -4.40
CA GLY A 4 -2.37 16.69 -4.58
C GLY A 4 -1.86 16.44 -5.99
N ASP A 5 -0.54 16.31 -6.13
CA ASP A 5 0.15 16.29 -7.43
C ASP A 5 -0.29 15.12 -8.33
N ALA A 6 -0.53 13.93 -7.74
CA ALA A 6 -1.00 12.76 -8.47
C ALA A 6 -2.41 12.99 -9.08
N ALA A 7 -3.32 13.60 -8.31
CA ALA A 7 -4.66 13.94 -8.79
C ALA A 7 -4.62 15.06 -9.83
N ALA A 8 -3.70 16.04 -9.69
CA ALA A 8 -3.51 17.09 -10.68
C ALA A 8 -3.02 16.52 -12.02
N ALA A 9 -1.99 15.67 -12.00
CA ALA A 9 -1.48 15.01 -13.19
C ALA A 9 -2.54 14.15 -13.91
N LEU A 10 -3.40 13.45 -13.16
CA LEU A 10 -4.52 12.71 -13.75
C LEU A 10 -5.59 13.62 -14.33
N ARG A 11 -5.91 14.77 -13.71
CA ARG A 11 -6.84 15.76 -14.31
C ARG A 11 -6.32 16.31 -15.62
N ASP A 12 -5.04 16.66 -15.67
CA ASP A 12 -4.41 17.20 -16.88
C ASP A 12 -4.45 16.17 -18.01
N ARG A 13 -4.11 14.92 -17.69
CA ARG A 13 -4.15 13.80 -18.65
C ARG A 13 -5.57 13.49 -19.14
N ARG A 14 -6.57 13.50 -18.26
CA ARG A 14 -7.97 13.35 -18.68
C ARG A 14 -8.35 14.43 -19.68
N SER A 15 -7.99 15.68 -19.38
CA SER A 15 -8.27 16.82 -20.24
C SER A 15 -7.57 16.70 -21.60
N SER A 16 -6.32 16.22 -21.63
CA SER A 16 -5.58 16.05 -22.89
C SER A 16 -6.16 14.99 -23.83
N VAL A 17 -6.89 14.00 -23.29
CA VAL A 17 -7.55 12.95 -24.09
C VAL A 17 -9.05 13.22 -24.32
N GLY A 18 -9.50 14.44 -24.00
CA GLY A 18 -10.89 14.86 -24.19
C GLY A 18 -11.88 14.32 -23.16
N LEU A 19 -11.40 13.65 -22.10
CA LEU A 19 -12.24 13.19 -21.00
C LEU A 19 -12.45 14.32 -19.99
N GLY A 20 -13.70 14.72 -19.80
CA GLY A 20 -14.06 15.79 -18.86
C GLY A 20 -13.61 15.50 -17.41
N PRO A 21 -13.61 16.55 -16.55
CA PRO A 21 -13.20 16.41 -15.16
C PRO A 21 -14.09 15.39 -14.43
N PRO A 22 -13.55 14.69 -13.41
CA PRO A 22 -14.35 13.79 -12.60
C PRO A 22 -15.47 14.56 -11.90
N ARG A 23 -16.65 13.93 -11.78
CA ARG A 23 -17.87 14.62 -11.32
C ARG A 23 -18.04 14.60 -9.80
N GLU A 24 -17.73 13.46 -9.19
CA GLU A 24 -18.03 13.20 -7.76
C GLU A 24 -16.79 12.84 -6.94
N LEU A 25 -15.76 12.30 -7.59
CA LEU A 25 -14.56 11.76 -6.95
C LEU A 25 -13.34 12.56 -7.39
N GLU A 26 -12.28 12.51 -6.60
CA GLU A 26 -10.99 13.04 -7.04
C GLU A 26 -10.43 12.21 -8.20
N ALA A 27 -9.60 12.83 -9.04
CA ALA A 27 -9.06 12.17 -10.24
C ALA A 27 -8.12 11.00 -9.93
N ASP A 28 -7.50 10.99 -8.75
CA ASP A 28 -6.69 9.88 -8.23
C ASP A 28 -7.53 8.78 -7.58
N HIS A 29 -8.86 8.83 -7.66
CA HIS A 29 -9.71 7.75 -7.17
C HIS A 29 -9.66 6.55 -8.13
N LEU A 30 -9.56 5.32 -7.61
CA LEU A 30 -9.50 4.09 -8.41
C LEU A 30 -10.56 4.04 -9.53
N ALA A 31 -11.82 4.31 -9.20
CA ALA A 31 -12.91 4.34 -10.18
C ALA A 31 -12.70 5.37 -11.31
N GLU A 32 -12.06 6.51 -11.02
CA GLU A 32 -11.77 7.54 -12.03
C GLU A 32 -10.56 7.18 -12.89
N GLU A 33 -9.53 6.55 -12.31
CA GLU A 33 -8.40 5.98 -13.05
C GLU A 33 -8.88 4.88 -14.01
N LEU A 34 -9.72 3.96 -13.55
CA LEU A 34 -10.33 2.92 -14.39
C LEU A 34 -11.23 3.48 -15.48
N ARG A 35 -11.95 4.58 -15.22
CA ARG A 35 -12.77 5.25 -16.25
C ARG A 35 -11.90 5.88 -17.33
N LEU A 36 -10.79 6.51 -16.97
CA LEU A 36 -9.82 7.02 -17.95
C LEU A 36 -9.23 5.89 -18.80
N LEU A 37 -8.83 4.81 -18.14
CA LEU A 37 -8.32 3.62 -18.80
C LEU A 37 -9.34 3.01 -19.77
N ALA A 38 -10.61 2.85 -19.36
CA ALA A 38 -11.67 2.37 -20.24
C ALA A 38 -11.92 3.29 -21.45
N TRP A 39 -11.83 4.61 -21.27
CA TRP A 39 -11.91 5.58 -22.38
C TRP A 39 -10.78 5.36 -23.40
N LEU A 40 -9.56 5.16 -22.92
CA LEU A 40 -8.41 4.89 -23.78
C LEU A 40 -8.52 3.55 -24.53
N CYS A 41 -9.07 2.51 -23.89
CA CYS A 41 -9.38 1.25 -24.60
C CYS A 41 -10.40 1.45 -25.72
N GLY A 42 -11.43 2.28 -25.49
CA GLY A 42 -12.42 2.61 -26.51
C GLY A 42 -11.77 3.28 -27.72
N ALA A 43 -10.93 4.29 -27.47
CA ALA A 43 -10.19 4.99 -28.51
C ALA A 43 -9.23 4.08 -29.29
N GLU A 44 -8.56 3.13 -28.61
CA GLU A 44 -7.74 2.12 -29.26
C GLU A 44 -8.57 1.19 -30.15
N ALA A 45 -9.70 0.68 -29.65
CA ALA A 45 -10.56 -0.22 -30.41
C ALA A 45 -11.12 0.44 -31.67
N GLU A 46 -11.55 1.70 -31.58
CA GLU A 46 -11.99 2.50 -32.73
C GLU A 46 -10.85 2.70 -33.74
N GLY A 47 -9.66 3.09 -33.27
CA GLY A 47 -8.49 3.27 -34.12
C GLY A 47 -8.09 1.98 -34.85
N LEU A 48 -8.11 0.83 -34.17
CA LEU A 48 -7.84 -0.47 -34.78
C LEU A 48 -8.89 -0.84 -35.84
N ALA A 49 -10.18 -0.58 -35.58
CA ALA A 49 -11.25 -0.84 -36.55
C ALA A 49 -11.11 0.01 -37.82
N ASP A 50 -10.62 1.23 -37.68
CA ASP A 50 -10.36 2.15 -38.79
C ASP A 50 -8.98 1.95 -39.46
N GLY A 51 -8.17 1.00 -38.96
CA GLY A 51 -6.82 0.73 -39.47
C GLY A 51 -5.80 1.84 -39.18
N ALA A 52 -6.06 2.66 -38.16
CA ALA A 52 -5.16 3.72 -37.71
C ALA A 52 -4.03 3.18 -36.81
N ASP A 53 -2.96 3.97 -36.68
CA ASP A 53 -1.89 3.71 -35.71
C ASP A 53 -2.37 4.07 -34.30
N VAL A 54 -2.35 3.09 -33.39
CA VAL A 54 -2.78 3.23 -32.00
C VAL A 54 -1.62 3.36 -31.00
N ALA A 55 -0.37 3.45 -31.48
CA ALA A 55 0.81 3.51 -30.62
C ALA A 55 0.77 4.65 -29.60
N HIS A 56 0.22 5.81 -29.97
CA HIS A 56 0.05 6.92 -29.04
C HIS A 56 -0.94 6.58 -27.92
N VAL A 57 -2.09 5.98 -28.24
CA VAL A 57 -3.10 5.60 -27.25
C VAL A 57 -2.56 4.53 -26.30
N GLN A 58 -1.84 3.53 -26.83
CA GLN A 58 -1.16 2.51 -26.02
C GLN A 58 -0.09 3.12 -25.09
N ALA A 59 0.64 4.13 -25.56
CA ALA A 59 1.59 4.86 -24.73
C ALA A 59 0.90 5.63 -23.60
N GLU A 60 -0.27 6.22 -23.86
CA GLU A 60 -1.08 6.89 -22.83
C GLU A 60 -1.63 5.89 -21.80
N GLN A 61 -2.12 4.72 -22.23
CA GLN A 61 -2.55 3.65 -21.33
C GLN A 61 -1.41 3.20 -20.43
N ARG A 62 -0.24 2.89 -21.00
CA ARG A 62 0.97 2.50 -20.27
C ARG A 62 1.35 3.55 -19.23
N ALA A 63 1.33 4.83 -19.61
CA ALA A 63 1.69 5.91 -18.70
C ALA A 63 0.66 6.06 -17.55
N VAL A 64 -0.64 5.85 -17.79
CA VAL A 64 -1.63 5.80 -16.69
C VAL A 64 -1.34 4.65 -15.73
N LEU A 65 -1.09 3.46 -16.27
CA LEU A 65 -0.78 2.27 -15.47
C LEU A 65 0.49 2.47 -14.63
N ASP A 66 1.62 2.80 -15.27
CA ASP A 66 2.94 2.83 -14.63
C ASP A 66 3.12 4.04 -13.69
N GLN A 67 2.51 5.18 -14.03
CA GLN A 67 2.73 6.44 -13.29
C GLN A 67 1.69 6.67 -12.20
N HIS A 68 0.56 5.96 -12.24
CA HIS A 68 -0.55 6.15 -11.31
C HIS A 68 -0.98 4.82 -10.68
N LEU A 69 -1.68 3.97 -11.42
CA LEU A 69 -2.40 2.83 -10.85
C LEU A 69 -1.46 1.81 -10.20
N LEU A 70 -0.43 1.36 -10.91
CA LEU A 70 0.50 0.31 -10.47
C LEU A 70 1.38 0.73 -9.30
N ARG A 71 1.58 2.03 -9.06
CA ARG A 71 2.40 2.52 -7.94
C ARG A 71 1.80 2.20 -6.58
N TRP A 72 0.50 1.96 -6.50
CA TRP A 72 -0.18 1.70 -5.23
C TRP A 72 -1.11 0.47 -5.26
N LEU A 73 -1.56 0.04 -6.45
CA LEU A 73 -2.52 -1.06 -6.56
C LEU A 73 -2.05 -2.37 -5.91
N PRO A 74 -0.81 -2.89 -6.12
CA PRO A 74 -0.39 -4.14 -5.49
C PRO A 74 -0.45 -4.09 -3.95
N ALA A 75 0.03 -2.98 -3.36
CA ALA A 75 -0.04 -2.78 -1.91
C ALA A 75 -1.48 -2.58 -1.41
N PHE A 76 -2.35 -1.99 -2.23
CA PHE A 76 -3.78 -1.89 -1.92
C PHE A 76 -4.46 -3.26 -1.93
N VAL A 77 -4.19 -4.11 -2.92
CA VAL A 77 -4.73 -5.48 -2.96
C VAL A 77 -4.29 -6.26 -1.73
N ALA A 78 -2.99 -6.22 -1.39
CA ALA A 78 -2.47 -6.84 -0.17
C ALA A 78 -3.18 -6.32 1.10
N ALA A 79 -3.44 -5.01 1.16
CA ALA A 79 -4.18 -4.39 2.26
C ALA A 79 -5.64 -4.89 2.36
N VAL A 80 -6.34 -4.98 1.23
CA VAL A 80 -7.75 -5.42 1.17
C VAL A 80 -7.89 -6.90 1.48
N GLN A 81 -6.99 -7.75 0.97
CA GLN A 81 -6.94 -9.17 1.30
C GLN A 81 -6.69 -9.40 2.80
N GLY A 82 -5.94 -8.51 3.46
CA GLY A 82 -5.74 -8.53 4.90
C GLY A 82 -6.93 -8.05 5.75
N LEU A 83 -8.01 -7.53 5.13
CA LEU A 83 -9.22 -7.13 5.85
C LEU A 83 -10.11 -8.36 6.12
N GLU A 84 -10.10 -8.82 7.37
CA GLU A 84 -11.09 -9.78 7.86
C GLU A 84 -12.49 -9.14 7.87
N LEU A 85 -13.25 -9.35 6.81
CA LEU A 85 -14.70 -9.14 6.84
C LEU A 85 -15.35 -10.35 7.52
N ARG A 86 -16.36 -10.10 8.35
CA ARG A 86 -17.03 -11.16 9.11
C ARG A 86 -17.67 -12.17 8.14
N GLY A 87 -17.17 -13.41 8.08
CA GLY A 87 -17.94 -14.54 7.54
C GLY A 87 -17.45 -15.25 6.28
N GLY A 88 -16.20 -15.08 5.82
CA GLY A 88 -15.64 -15.86 4.70
C GLY A 88 -14.95 -15.00 3.65
N GLU A 89 -14.85 -15.52 2.43
CA GLU A 89 -14.27 -14.82 1.27
C GLU A 89 -14.88 -13.42 1.10
N SER A 90 -14.02 -12.41 1.11
CA SER A 90 -14.42 -11.02 0.97
C SER A 90 -14.67 -10.72 -0.50
N LEU A 91 -15.89 -10.34 -0.87
CA LEU A 91 -16.21 -9.81 -2.21
C LEU A 91 -15.20 -8.73 -2.63
N TYR A 92 -14.81 -7.85 -1.70
CA TYR A 92 -13.81 -6.81 -1.97
C TYR A 92 -12.40 -7.37 -2.18
N GLY A 93 -12.03 -8.44 -1.46
CA GLY A 93 -10.76 -9.14 -1.63
C GLY A 93 -10.67 -9.77 -3.02
N TRP A 94 -11.70 -10.53 -3.41
CA TRP A 94 -11.81 -11.15 -4.73
C TRP A 94 -11.83 -10.10 -5.85
N SER A 95 -12.64 -9.04 -5.71
CA SER A 95 -12.67 -7.96 -6.71
C SER A 95 -11.33 -7.22 -6.83
N ALA A 96 -10.59 -7.06 -5.73
CA ALA A 96 -9.27 -6.43 -5.77
C ALA A 96 -8.24 -7.33 -6.45
N GLU A 97 -8.28 -8.63 -6.19
CA GLU A 97 -7.43 -9.64 -6.84
C GLU A 97 -7.69 -9.70 -8.34
N LEU A 98 -8.95 -9.84 -8.77
CA LEU A 98 -9.31 -9.81 -10.18
C LEU A 98 -8.90 -8.52 -10.88
N LEU A 99 -9.03 -7.38 -10.20
CA LEU A 99 -8.57 -6.10 -10.74
C LEU A 99 -7.05 -6.11 -10.98
N LEU A 100 -6.28 -6.66 -10.05
CA LEU A 100 -4.83 -6.75 -10.21
C LEU A 100 -4.45 -7.72 -11.33
N GLU A 101 -5.10 -8.88 -11.42
CA GLU A 101 -4.91 -9.82 -12.53
C GLU A 101 -5.19 -9.16 -13.89
N LEU A 102 -6.30 -8.43 -14.01
CA LEU A 102 -6.64 -7.68 -15.22
C LEU A 102 -5.59 -6.62 -15.55
N VAL A 103 -5.12 -5.88 -14.56
CA VAL A 103 -4.11 -4.83 -14.74
C VAL A 103 -2.74 -5.42 -15.12
N ILE A 104 -2.38 -6.59 -14.57
CA ILE A 104 -1.18 -7.34 -14.97
C ILE A 104 -1.27 -7.72 -16.44
N ASP A 105 -2.35 -8.42 -16.84
CA ASP A 105 -2.56 -8.86 -18.22
C ASP A 105 -2.51 -7.66 -19.18
N TRP A 106 -3.22 -6.58 -18.83
CA TRP A 106 -3.20 -5.35 -19.60
C TRP A 106 -1.80 -4.75 -19.71
N ARG A 107 -1.08 -4.60 -18.60
CA ARG A 107 0.26 -3.99 -18.65
C ARG A 107 1.25 -4.83 -19.46
N THR A 108 1.17 -6.16 -19.38
CA THR A 108 2.05 -7.07 -20.13
C THR A 108 1.74 -7.08 -21.62
N GLY A 109 0.49 -6.82 -22.01
CA GLY A 109 0.07 -6.69 -23.42
C GLY A 109 0.48 -5.37 -24.09
N LEU A 110 0.86 -4.34 -23.32
CA LEU A 110 1.26 -3.05 -23.87
C LEU A 110 2.76 -2.98 -24.18
N PRO A 111 3.18 -2.44 -25.35
CA PRO A 111 4.58 -2.27 -25.67
C PRO A 111 5.25 -1.25 -24.76
N GLY A 112 6.57 -1.36 -24.57
CA GLY A 112 7.39 -0.37 -23.87
C GLY A 112 7.73 -0.73 -22.42
N GLU A 113 8.87 -0.20 -21.96
CA GLU A 113 9.43 -0.47 -20.63
C GLU A 113 8.61 0.17 -19.51
N ALA A 114 8.60 -0.49 -18.35
CA ALA A 114 7.95 0.03 -17.16
C ALA A 114 8.74 1.22 -16.59
N ALA A 115 8.02 2.24 -16.14
CA ALA A 115 8.65 3.41 -15.54
C ALA A 115 9.13 3.10 -14.11
N ALA A 116 10.42 3.33 -13.84
CA ALA A 116 10.94 3.29 -12.48
C ALA A 116 10.26 4.36 -11.60
N TRP A 117 10.01 4.01 -10.34
CA TRP A 117 9.43 4.92 -9.35
C TRP A 117 9.93 4.56 -7.95
N SER A 118 9.68 5.43 -6.98
CA SER A 118 10.08 5.21 -5.60
C SER A 118 9.06 5.74 -4.60
N LEU A 119 9.03 5.11 -3.43
CA LEU A 119 8.30 5.62 -2.27
C LEU A 119 9.03 6.79 -1.63
N PRO A 120 8.32 7.68 -0.90
CA PRO A 120 8.93 8.81 -0.20
C PRO A 120 10.11 8.37 0.67
N PRO A 121 11.22 9.13 0.74
CA PRO A 121 12.39 8.75 1.51
C PRO A 121 12.05 8.62 3.00
N LEU A 122 12.88 7.85 3.71
CA LEU A 122 12.76 7.67 5.15
C LEU A 122 13.54 8.72 5.90
N GLU A 123 12.98 9.20 7.01
CA GLU A 123 13.77 9.93 8.01
C GLU A 123 14.75 8.94 8.68
N PRO A 124 16.07 9.21 8.63
CA PRO A 124 17.06 8.36 9.28
C PRO A 124 17.00 8.52 10.80
N GLY A 125 17.51 7.51 11.52
CA GLY A 125 17.76 7.60 12.96
C GLY A 125 16.53 7.72 13.85
N LEU A 126 15.37 7.21 13.41
CA LEU A 126 14.13 7.24 14.21
C LEU A 126 14.33 6.67 15.62
N LEU A 127 15.13 5.62 15.77
CA LEU A 127 15.42 5.05 17.09
C LEU A 127 16.66 5.68 17.75
N ASP A 128 17.51 6.39 17.01
CA ASP A 128 18.75 6.95 17.58
C ASP A 128 18.48 8.18 18.45
N ASP A 129 17.35 8.85 18.23
CA ASP A 129 16.85 9.93 19.07
C ASP A 129 16.08 9.37 20.27
N GLU A 130 16.69 9.42 21.46
CA GLU A 130 16.08 9.00 22.73
C GLU A 130 14.77 9.75 23.07
N SER A 131 14.54 10.92 22.47
CA SER A 131 13.29 11.67 22.65
C SER A 131 12.14 11.13 21.78
N THR A 132 12.41 10.16 20.90
CA THR A 132 11.39 9.54 20.06
C THR A 132 10.40 8.74 20.90
N GLY A 133 9.22 9.33 21.10
CA GLY A 133 8.11 8.69 21.78
C GLY A 133 7.38 7.64 20.93
N LEU A 134 6.63 6.77 21.63
CA LEU A 134 5.81 5.71 21.02
C LEU A 134 4.84 6.22 19.95
N GLY A 135 4.26 7.41 20.11
CA GLY A 135 3.39 8.00 19.10
C GLY A 135 4.05 8.23 17.75
N ARG A 136 5.34 8.61 17.70
CA ARG A 136 6.08 8.78 16.43
C ARG A 136 6.36 7.43 15.77
N ILE A 137 6.75 6.43 16.56
CA ILE A 137 6.93 5.04 16.11
C ILE A 137 5.61 4.46 15.57
N ALA A 138 4.50 4.63 16.29
CA ALA A 138 3.20 4.12 15.88
C ALA A 138 2.69 4.81 14.61
N ARG A 139 2.91 6.13 14.46
CA ARG A 139 2.59 6.85 13.21
C ARG A 139 3.40 6.36 12.03
N ARG A 140 4.71 6.13 12.24
CA ARG A 140 5.61 5.54 11.25
C ARG A 140 5.04 4.20 10.78
N LEU A 141 4.84 3.26 11.71
CA LEU A 141 4.32 1.91 11.45
C LEU A 141 2.93 1.89 10.78
N CYS A 142 2.07 2.85 11.11
CA CYS A 142 0.71 2.92 10.55
C CYS A 142 0.61 3.66 9.19
N THR A 143 1.72 4.19 8.68
CA THR A 143 1.75 4.94 7.41
C THR A 143 2.27 4.00 6.30
N PRO A 144 1.43 3.57 5.34
CA PRO A 144 1.81 2.50 4.41
C PRO A 144 3.01 2.87 3.55
N ALA A 145 3.03 4.08 2.97
CA ALA A 145 4.16 4.55 2.19
C ALA A 145 5.47 4.55 2.99
N LEU A 146 5.40 4.59 4.32
CA LEU A 146 6.52 4.65 5.25
C LEU A 146 6.91 3.27 5.79
N THR A 147 5.99 2.32 5.91
CA THR A 147 6.27 0.97 6.48
C THR A 147 6.21 -0.15 5.46
N GLY A 148 5.68 0.10 4.27
CA GLY A 148 5.62 -0.86 3.16
C GLY A 148 4.35 -1.70 3.18
N ALA A 149 3.50 -1.54 4.21
CA ALA A 149 2.26 -2.28 4.36
C ALA A 149 1.18 -1.46 5.05
N PHE A 150 -0.07 -1.79 4.79
CA PHE A 150 -1.20 -1.21 5.50
C PHE A 150 -1.54 -2.01 6.76
N LEU A 151 -1.24 -1.44 7.92
CA LEU A 151 -1.72 -1.98 9.19
C LEU A 151 -3.14 -1.50 9.46
N SER A 152 -4.11 -2.39 9.28
CA SER A 152 -5.53 -2.09 9.53
C SER A 152 -5.82 -1.95 11.03
N GLN A 153 -6.86 -1.17 11.37
CA GLN A 153 -7.28 -1.06 12.77
C GLN A 153 -7.78 -2.40 13.33
N ALA A 154 -8.38 -3.24 12.48
CA ALA A 154 -8.80 -4.58 12.85
C ALA A 154 -7.61 -5.48 13.20
N ALA A 155 -6.54 -5.43 12.42
CA ALA A 155 -5.29 -6.15 12.68
C ALA A 155 -4.64 -5.70 13.99
N ILE A 156 -4.47 -4.39 14.19
CA ILE A 156 -3.90 -3.84 15.44
C ILE A 156 -4.72 -4.29 16.66
N ARG A 157 -6.05 -4.23 16.57
CA ARG A 157 -6.93 -4.70 17.65
C ARG A 157 -6.88 -6.21 17.86
N ARG A 158 -6.73 -7.00 16.80
CA ARG A 158 -6.58 -8.45 16.89
C ARG A 158 -5.29 -8.81 17.62
N ILE A 159 -4.19 -8.12 17.33
CA ILE A 159 -2.92 -8.26 18.06
C ILE A 159 -3.14 -7.97 19.55
N GLY A 160 -3.73 -6.80 19.88
CA GLY A 160 -4.00 -6.46 21.28
C GLY A 160 -4.86 -7.50 22.00
N ARG A 161 -5.99 -7.92 21.40
CA ARG A 161 -6.90 -8.92 21.98
C ARG A 161 -6.24 -10.28 22.21
N ARG A 162 -5.29 -10.71 21.36
CA ARG A 162 -4.60 -11.99 21.52
C ARG A 162 -3.76 -12.07 22.79
N HIS A 163 -3.40 -10.91 23.35
CA HIS A 163 -2.58 -10.78 24.55
C HIS A 163 -3.33 -10.04 25.68
N ASP A 164 -4.67 -10.04 25.65
CA ASP A 164 -5.53 -9.39 26.64
C ASP A 164 -5.24 -7.89 26.87
N LEU A 165 -4.73 -7.20 25.85
CA LEU A 165 -4.43 -5.77 25.90
C LEU A 165 -5.65 -4.91 25.51
N PRO A 166 -5.82 -3.72 26.10
CA PRO A 166 -6.91 -2.82 25.76
C PRO A 166 -6.84 -2.36 24.30
N GLY A 167 -7.92 -2.58 23.54
CA GLY A 167 -7.97 -2.34 22.09
C GLY A 167 -8.14 -0.89 21.63
N GLY A 168 -8.19 0.07 22.56
CA GLY A 168 -8.22 1.52 22.31
C GLY A 168 -9.32 2.05 21.37
N PHE A 169 -9.40 3.38 21.29
CA PHE A 169 -10.26 4.11 20.35
C PHE A 169 -9.46 5.17 19.61
N GLY A 170 -9.97 5.63 18.47
CA GLY A 170 -9.33 6.67 17.65
C GLY A 170 -8.68 6.16 16.36
N LYS A 171 -7.74 6.96 15.83
CA LYS A 171 -7.00 6.69 14.60
C LYS A 171 -6.10 5.45 14.77
N ARG A 172 -5.74 4.80 13.66
CA ARG A 172 -4.91 3.56 13.67
C ARG A 172 -3.64 3.70 14.50
N TRP A 173 -2.91 4.80 14.33
CA TRP A 173 -1.68 5.05 15.08
C TRP A 173 -1.90 5.28 16.57
N GLN A 174 -3.03 5.88 16.98
CA GLN A 174 -3.37 6.06 18.40
C GLN A 174 -3.69 4.71 19.05
N VAL A 175 -4.38 3.83 18.32
CA VAL A 175 -4.68 2.48 18.78
C VAL A 175 -3.38 1.66 18.91
N LEU A 176 -2.49 1.73 17.93
CA LEU A 176 -1.19 1.03 17.99
C LEU A 176 -0.32 1.55 19.14
N GLU A 177 -0.24 2.88 19.32
CA GLU A 177 0.45 3.50 20.45
C GLU A 177 -0.08 2.99 21.79
N GLY A 178 -1.41 2.94 21.95
CA GLY A 178 -2.04 2.40 23.15
C GLY A 178 -1.74 0.91 23.39
N VAL A 179 -1.74 0.09 22.33
CA VAL A 179 -1.38 -1.34 22.42
C VAL A 179 0.08 -1.50 22.85
N LEU A 180 1.01 -0.75 22.27
CA LEU A 180 2.44 -0.79 22.64
C LEU A 180 2.68 -0.31 24.07
N ALA A 181 2.02 0.77 24.49
CA ALA A 181 2.12 1.29 25.85
C ALA A 181 1.57 0.30 26.88
N ALA A 182 0.43 -0.34 26.60
CA ALA A 182 -0.12 -1.39 27.45
C ALA A 182 0.80 -2.62 27.49
N ALA A 183 1.36 -3.03 26.35
CA ALA A 183 2.31 -4.13 26.28
C ALA A 183 3.56 -3.88 27.12
N ALA A 184 4.05 -2.64 27.15
CA ALA A 184 5.16 -2.23 28.02
C ALA A 184 4.78 -2.30 29.51
N HIS A 185 3.56 -1.90 29.85
CA HIS A 185 3.07 -1.98 31.23
C HIS A 185 2.95 -3.43 31.74
N TYR A 186 2.56 -4.36 30.86
CA TYR A 186 2.39 -5.78 31.20
C TYR A 186 3.59 -6.67 30.85
N ASP A 187 4.72 -6.08 30.44
CA ASP A 187 5.96 -6.78 30.05
C ASP A 187 5.76 -7.84 28.93
N VAL A 188 4.93 -7.51 27.95
CA VAL A 188 4.61 -8.37 26.78
C VAL A 188 4.93 -7.69 25.45
N VAL A 189 5.81 -6.68 25.44
CA VAL A 189 6.21 -5.97 24.20
C VAL A 189 6.80 -6.92 23.15
N PRO A 190 7.71 -7.87 23.47
CA PRO A 190 8.31 -8.73 22.45
C PRO A 190 7.27 -9.51 21.64
N VAL A 191 6.27 -10.09 22.29
CA VAL A 191 5.22 -10.87 21.59
C VAL A 191 4.30 -10.01 20.74
N VAL A 192 4.07 -8.75 21.13
CA VAL A 192 3.33 -7.79 20.29
C VAL A 192 4.14 -7.40 19.06
N LEU A 193 5.46 -7.22 19.20
CA LEU A 193 6.35 -6.95 18.07
C LEU A 193 6.47 -8.16 17.14
N ASP A 194 6.48 -9.39 17.66
CA ASP A 194 6.38 -10.63 16.86
C ASP A 194 5.10 -10.68 16.03
N ALA A 195 3.97 -10.34 16.65
CA ALA A 195 2.70 -10.31 15.95
C ALA A 195 2.67 -9.22 14.86
N LEU A 196 3.28 -8.05 15.10
CA LEU A 196 3.44 -7.00 14.09
C LEU A 196 4.33 -7.44 12.93
N ASP A 197 5.49 -8.06 13.20
CA ASP A 197 6.35 -8.60 12.15
C ASP A 197 5.62 -9.66 11.31
N ALA A 198 4.82 -10.51 11.96
CA ALA A 198 4.00 -11.49 11.26
C ALA A 198 2.91 -10.86 10.37
N GLU A 199 2.35 -9.69 10.72
CA GLU A 199 1.46 -8.96 9.81
C GLU A 199 2.22 -8.39 8.61
N LEU A 200 3.42 -7.85 8.82
CA LEU A 200 4.25 -7.33 7.74
C LEU A 200 4.72 -8.45 6.81
N ALA A 201 5.17 -9.58 7.35
CA ALA A 201 5.58 -10.75 6.59
C ALA A 201 4.45 -11.30 5.70
N ARG A 202 3.20 -11.27 6.17
CA ARG A 202 2.04 -11.64 5.33
C ARG A 202 1.84 -10.69 4.15
N ASN A 203 2.00 -9.39 4.36
CA ASN A 203 1.94 -8.42 3.26
C ASN A 203 3.07 -8.65 2.27
N ALA A 204 4.27 -9.02 2.73
CA ALA A 204 5.40 -9.36 1.88
C ALA A 204 5.06 -10.53 0.96
N ALA A 205 4.52 -11.63 1.52
CA ALA A 205 4.15 -12.81 0.74
C ALA A 205 3.10 -12.53 -0.34
N LEU A 206 2.14 -11.62 -0.07
CA LEU A 206 1.15 -11.20 -1.06
C LEU A 206 1.77 -10.41 -2.21
N LEU A 207 2.75 -9.54 -1.90
CA LEU A 207 3.51 -8.81 -2.92
C LEU A 207 4.42 -9.74 -3.73
N ASP A 208 5.07 -10.70 -3.08
CA ASP A 208 5.94 -11.70 -3.73
C ASP A 208 5.17 -12.52 -4.77
N GLY A 209 3.88 -12.82 -4.50
CA GLY A 209 3.02 -13.55 -5.43
C GLY A 209 2.79 -12.87 -6.79
N VAL A 210 3.06 -11.57 -6.91
CA VAL A 210 2.90 -10.80 -8.15
C VAL A 210 4.20 -10.14 -8.64
N ALA A 211 5.32 -10.35 -7.93
CA ALA A 211 6.59 -9.69 -8.20
C ALA A 211 7.16 -10.04 -9.59
N ASP A 212 7.02 -11.29 -10.03
CA ASP A 212 7.51 -11.72 -11.35
C ASP A 212 6.75 -11.07 -12.51
N SER A 213 5.48 -10.71 -12.29
CA SER A 213 4.63 -10.09 -13.31
C SER A 213 4.78 -8.57 -13.38
N LEU A 214 5.13 -7.93 -12.26
CA LEU A 214 5.24 -6.47 -12.14
C LEU A 214 6.43 -6.05 -11.26
N PRO A 215 7.67 -6.39 -11.62
CA PRO A 215 8.82 -6.18 -10.74
C PRO A 215 9.04 -4.70 -10.40
N GLU A 216 8.89 -3.79 -11.35
CA GLU A 216 9.08 -2.35 -11.14
C GLU A 216 7.98 -1.73 -10.27
N ALA A 217 6.75 -2.29 -10.31
CA ALA A 217 5.65 -1.83 -9.47
C ALA A 217 5.81 -2.31 -8.02
N VAL A 218 6.36 -3.51 -7.82
CA VAL A 218 6.40 -4.20 -6.52
C VAL A 218 7.69 -3.90 -5.76
N ALA A 219 8.83 -3.77 -6.43
CA ALA A 219 10.15 -3.64 -5.79
C ALA A 219 10.24 -2.47 -4.77
N PRO A 220 9.69 -1.26 -5.03
CA PRO A 220 9.71 -0.19 -4.03
C PRO A 220 8.94 -0.54 -2.75
N TRP A 221 7.85 -1.29 -2.86
CA TRP A 221 7.06 -1.75 -1.71
C TRP A 221 7.78 -2.85 -0.93
N GLN A 222 8.39 -3.83 -1.61
CA GLN A 222 9.19 -4.88 -0.96
C GLN A 222 10.36 -4.28 -0.18
N ALA A 223 11.14 -3.38 -0.81
CA ALA A 223 12.25 -2.71 -0.15
C ALA A 223 11.78 -1.90 1.08
N ARG A 224 10.63 -1.23 0.97
CA ARG A 224 10.06 -0.48 2.09
C ARG A 224 9.56 -1.39 3.22
N LEU A 225 9.01 -2.55 2.87
CA LEU A 225 8.52 -3.53 3.82
C LEU A 225 9.68 -4.17 4.59
N GLU A 226 10.79 -4.50 3.91
CA GLU A 226 12.03 -4.94 4.55
C GLU A 226 12.52 -3.92 5.58
N GLN A 227 12.56 -2.63 5.22
CA GLN A 227 12.90 -1.54 6.13
C GLN A 227 11.92 -1.43 7.32
N GLY A 228 10.62 -1.65 7.07
CA GLY A 228 9.59 -1.69 8.11
C GLY A 228 9.78 -2.83 9.09
N ARG A 229 10.11 -4.03 8.61
CA ARG A 229 10.41 -5.21 9.43
C ARG A 229 11.70 -5.04 10.22
N ALA A 230 12.74 -4.46 9.61
CA ALA A 230 13.98 -4.12 10.30
C ALA A 230 13.75 -3.15 11.47
N LEU A 231 12.85 -2.17 11.32
CA LEU A 231 12.45 -1.29 12.42
C LEU A 231 11.78 -2.06 13.57
N VAL A 232 10.87 -3.00 13.27
CA VAL A 232 10.21 -3.83 14.28
C VAL A 232 11.22 -4.74 15.00
N ALA A 233 12.16 -5.33 14.27
CA ALA A 233 13.25 -6.13 14.84
C ALA A 233 14.15 -5.29 15.75
N ALA A 234 14.57 -4.10 15.33
CA ALA A 234 15.39 -3.21 16.13
C ALA A 234 14.69 -2.75 17.43
N LEU A 235 13.36 -2.54 17.38
CA LEU A 235 12.56 -2.27 18.57
C LEU A 235 12.57 -3.46 19.54
N ARG A 236 12.44 -4.69 19.01
CA ARG A 236 12.47 -5.92 19.81
C ARG A 236 13.81 -6.05 20.52
N ASP A 237 14.91 -5.92 19.78
CA ASP A 237 16.27 -6.08 20.31
C ASP A 237 16.56 -5.10 21.45
N ARG A 238 16.12 -3.84 21.30
CA ARG A 238 16.26 -2.83 22.36
C ARG A 238 15.49 -3.19 23.63
N VAL A 239 14.26 -3.69 23.49
CA VAL A 239 13.45 -4.10 24.64
C VAL A 239 14.07 -5.30 25.34
N THR A 240 14.51 -6.32 24.59
CA THR A 240 15.14 -7.51 25.17
C THR A 240 16.50 -7.20 25.79
N GLY A 241 17.27 -6.27 25.21
CA GLY A 241 18.55 -5.82 25.75
C GLY A 241 18.40 -5.09 27.09
N LEU A 242 17.31 -4.33 27.27
CA LEU A 242 16.99 -3.68 28.55
C LEU A 242 16.59 -4.70 29.63
N ALA A 243 15.87 -5.76 29.26
CA ALA A 243 15.46 -6.81 30.19
C ALA A 243 16.63 -7.69 30.69
N GLY A 244 17.71 -7.83 29.89
CA GLY A 244 18.90 -8.62 30.27
C GLY A 244 19.92 -7.90 31.17
N VAL A 245 19.70 -6.61 31.48
CA VAL A 245 20.59 -5.78 32.33
C VAL A 245 19.97 -5.50 33.72
N SER A 246 18.76 -6.00 33.97
CA SER A 246 18.03 -5.85 35.24
C SER A 246 18.18 -7.09 36.13
#